data_AF-A0A5C5UV27-F1
#
_entry.id   AF-A0A5C5UV27-F1
#
_cell.length_a   1.000
_cell.length_b   1.000
_cell.length_c   1.000
_cell.angle_alpha   90.00
_cell.angle_beta   90.00
_cell.angle_gamma   90.00
#
_symmetry.space_group_name_H-M   'P 1'
#
loop_
_entity.id
_entity.type
_entity.pdbx_description
1 polymer ?
#
loop_
_entity_poly.entity_id
_entity_poly.type
_entity_poly.pdbx_seq_one_letter_code
_entity_poly.pdbx_strand_id
1 'polypeptide(L)'
;MAILTNSRSAAHRADGEWHRNTQSGRINDVVKLTLRERETAQEAVRRFRKLVERSGIKKEMRVREFYEKPSETKRRARLRAQRRSRRERMLTSR
;
A
#
# COMPACT_ATOMS: atom_id res chain seq x y z
N MET A 1 16.02 -19.51 49.65
CA MET A 1 15.53 -20.77 49.06
C MET A 1 14.22 -20.43 48.35
N ALA A 2 14.05 -20.43 47.03
CA ALA A 2 14.76 -21.08 45.94
C ALA A 2 15.20 -20.08 44.86
N ILE A 3 16.42 -20.30 44.38
CA ILE A 3 16.99 -19.75 43.16
C ILE A 3 16.56 -20.73 42.06
N LEU A 4 15.75 -20.29 41.10
CA LEU A 4 15.58 -21.01 39.84
C LEU A 4 15.67 -20.02 38.69
N THR A 5 16.84 -20.08 38.08
CA THR A 5 17.22 -19.50 36.79
C THR A 5 16.33 -20.07 35.69
N ASN A 6 15.67 -19.23 34.91
CA ASN A 6 15.23 -19.63 33.58
C ASN A 6 15.93 -18.76 32.53
N SER A 7 17.17 -19.15 32.27
CA SER A 7 17.90 -18.88 31.04
C SER A 7 17.13 -19.50 29.87
N ARG A 8 16.41 -18.67 29.11
CA ARG A 8 15.93 -19.05 27.78
C ARG A 8 16.25 -17.97 26.76
N SER A 9 17.54 -17.93 26.42
CA SER A 9 18.02 -17.54 25.10
C SER A 9 17.28 -18.38 24.06
N ALA A 10 16.52 -17.73 23.18
CA ALA A 10 16.21 -18.19 21.82
C ALA A 10 15.14 -17.29 21.19
N ALA A 11 15.56 -16.38 20.31
CA ALA A 11 14.94 -16.18 18.99
C ALA A 11 15.62 -15.02 18.25
N HIS A 12 16.77 -15.32 17.62
CA HIS A 12 17.03 -14.74 16.31
C HIS A 12 16.10 -15.44 15.32
N ARG A 13 15.03 -14.78 14.89
CA ARG A 13 14.38 -15.07 13.60
C ARG A 13 13.99 -13.75 12.96
N ALA A 14 14.60 -13.53 11.80
CA ALA A 14 14.26 -12.48 10.88
C ALA A 14 12.85 -12.70 10.37
N ASP A 15 11.99 -11.69 10.45
CA ASP A 15 10.78 -11.60 9.65
C ASP A 15 10.63 -10.15 9.20
N GLY A 16 10.70 -9.98 7.88
CA GLY A 16 10.81 -8.69 7.21
C GLY A 16 9.81 -7.67 7.72
N GLU A 17 10.36 -6.51 8.08
CA GLU A 17 9.63 -5.30 8.38
C GLU A 17 8.73 -4.97 7.17
N TRP A 18 7.46 -5.33 7.28
CA TRP A 18 6.43 -4.86 6.36
C TRP A 18 6.36 -3.35 6.53
N HIS A 19 7.14 -2.62 5.74
CA HIS A 19 6.99 -1.20 5.57
C HIS A 19 5.58 -0.93 5.06
N ARG A 20 4.66 -0.70 6.01
CA ARG A 20 3.36 -0.10 5.77
C ARG A 20 3.63 1.26 5.16
N ASN A 21 3.63 1.33 3.83
CA ASN A 21 3.53 2.61 3.15
C ASN A 21 2.12 3.16 3.37
N THR A 22 1.96 3.84 4.50
CA THR A 22 0.90 4.80 4.76
C THR A 22 1.51 6.20 4.68
N GLN A 23 1.77 6.69 3.47
CA GLN A 23 2.05 8.09 3.19
C GLN A 23 1.81 8.33 1.69
N SER A 24 1.04 9.29 1.25
CA SER A 24 0.14 10.25 1.89
C SER A 24 -0.76 10.76 0.76
N GLY A 25 -1.94 11.28 1.06
CA GLY A 25 -2.81 11.95 0.09
C GLY A 25 -2.24 13.29 -0.38
N ARG A 26 -1.02 13.30 -0.91
CA ARG A 26 -0.39 14.44 -1.58
C ARG A 26 -0.09 14.05 -3.02
N ILE A 27 -0.66 14.82 -3.92
CA ILE A 27 -0.49 14.75 -5.37
C ILE A 27 1.00 15.02 -5.65
N ASN A 28 1.77 13.96 -5.86
CA ASN A 28 3.15 14.01 -6.32
C ASN A 28 3.23 13.04 -7.51
N ASP A 29 2.84 13.51 -8.70
CA ASP A 29 2.74 12.72 -9.93
C ASP A 29 4.12 12.25 -10.49
N VAL A 30 5.19 12.40 -9.72
CA VAL A 30 6.56 12.09 -10.16
C VAL A 30 7.06 10.82 -9.47
N VAL A 31 7.02 9.70 -10.19
CA VAL A 31 7.66 8.45 -9.77
C VAL A 31 9.17 8.56 -10.01
N LYS A 32 9.94 8.73 -8.93
CA LYS A 32 11.41 8.72 -8.97
C LYS A 32 11.92 7.34 -8.56
N LEU A 33 12.73 6.70 -9.41
CA LEU A 33 13.45 5.47 -9.09
C LEU A 33 14.94 5.76 -9.01
N THR A 34 15.55 5.50 -7.86
CA THR A 34 17.01 5.48 -7.72
C THR A 34 17.55 4.09 -8.07
N LEU A 35 18.52 4.06 -8.98
CA LEU A 35 19.25 2.83 -9.31
C LEU A 35 20.15 2.44 -8.14
N ARG A 36 20.24 1.14 -7.87
CA ARG A 36 21.16 0.57 -6.87
C ARG A 36 22.36 -0.01 -7.61
N GLU A 37 23.55 0.09 -7.02
CA GLU A 37 24.84 -0.26 -7.65
C GLU A 37 24.98 -1.72 -8.12
N ARG A 38 24.14 -2.64 -7.62
CA ARG A 38 24.15 -4.07 -7.98
C ARG A 38 22.96 -4.53 -8.83
N GLU A 39 22.17 -3.61 -9.38
CA GLU A 39 21.02 -3.99 -10.19
C GLU A 39 21.31 -3.97 -11.68
N THR A 40 20.75 -4.96 -12.39
CA THR A 40 20.72 -4.93 -13.86
C THR A 40 19.68 -3.91 -14.33
N ALA A 41 19.91 -3.32 -15.51
CA ALA A 41 18.97 -2.36 -16.11
C ALA A 41 17.54 -2.93 -16.24
N GLN A 42 17.41 -4.23 -16.49
CA GLN A 42 16.12 -4.91 -16.62
C GLN A 42 15.36 -5.00 -15.29
N GLU A 43 16.04 -5.21 -14.17
CA GLU A 43 15.42 -5.24 -12.84
C GLU A 43 14.93 -3.86 -12.42
N ALA A 44 15.70 -2.82 -12.71
CA ALA A 44 15.28 -1.44 -12.49
C ALA A 44 13.98 -1.11 -13.25
N VAL A 45 13.86 -1.53 -14.51
CA VAL A 45 12.62 -1.36 -15.30
C VAL A 45 11.44 -2.11 -14.69
N ARG A 46 11.66 -3.33 -14.16
CA ARG A 46 10.62 -4.09 -13.46
C ARG A 46 10.16 -3.39 -12.18
N ARG A 47 11.09 -2.84 -11.38
CA ARG A 47 10.76 -2.06 -10.18
C ARG A 47 10.03 -0.76 -10.54
N PHE A 48 10.47 -0.06 -11.58
CA PHE A 48 9.81 1.14 -12.08
C PHE A 48 8.36 0.86 -12.49
N ARG A 49 8.11 -0.20 -13.27
CA ARG A 49 6.74 -0.60 -13.64
C ARG A 49 5.86 -0.84 -12.42
N LYS A 50 6.37 -1.59 -11.43
CA LYS A 50 5.64 -1.82 -10.17
C LYS A 50 5.36 -0.53 -9.41
N LEU A 51 6.31 0.40 -9.36
CA LEU A 51 6.12 1.70 -8.70
C LEU A 51 5.07 2.56 -9.41
N VAL A 52 5.07 2.59 -10.75
CA VAL A 52 4.05 3.31 -11.55
C VAL A 52 2.67 2.70 -11.37
N GLU A 53 2.57 1.37 -11.28
CA GLU A 53 1.30 0.70 -11.02
C GLU A 53 0.80 0.96 -9.60
N ARG A 54 1.71 1.01 -8.63
CA ARG A 54 1.39 1.27 -7.22
C ARG A 54 1.06 2.73 -6.93
N SER A 55 1.69 3.68 -7.64
CA SER A 55 1.40 5.11 -7.48
C SER A 55 -0.01 5.47 -7.92
N GLY A 56 -0.67 4.61 -8.71
CA GLY A 56 -2.06 4.79 -9.08
C GLY A 56 -2.28 5.89 -10.12
N ILE A 57 -1.22 6.46 -10.71
CA ILE A 57 -1.28 7.54 -11.71
C ILE A 57 -2.24 7.18 -12.84
N LYS A 58 -2.20 5.94 -13.36
CA LYS A 58 -3.13 5.48 -14.41
C LYS A 58 -4.60 5.53 -13.99
N LYS A 59 -4.89 5.24 -12.73
CA LYS A 59 -6.25 5.29 -12.17
C LYS A 59 -6.68 6.75 -11.97
N GLU A 60 -5.77 7.61 -11.53
CA GLU A 60 -6.05 9.03 -11.36
C GLU A 60 -6.29 9.75 -12.68
N MET A 61 -5.50 9.46 -13.71
CA MET A 61 -5.73 9.97 -15.08
C MET A 61 -7.16 9.68 -15.53
N ARG A 62 -7.62 8.43 -15.41
CA ARG A 62 -8.99 8.03 -15.77
C ARG A 62 -10.08 8.75 -14.97
N VAL A 63 -9.83 9.12 -13.72
CA VAL A 63 -10.81 9.83 -12.88
C VAL A 63 -10.85 11.33 -13.22
N ARG A 64 -9.72 11.90 -13.66
CA ARG A 64 -9.58 13.33 -14.01
C ARG A 64 -9.91 13.63 -15.47
N GLU A 65 -10.07 12.63 -16.33
CA GLU A 65 -10.43 12.76 -17.75
C GLU A 65 -11.73 13.54 -17.98
N PHE A 66 -12.69 13.48 -17.06
CA PHE A 66 -13.98 14.16 -17.18
C PHE A 66 -14.30 14.93 -15.89
N TYR A 67 -14.85 16.13 -16.04
CA TYR A 67 -15.33 16.89 -14.88
C TYR A 67 -16.52 16.17 -14.24
N GLU A 68 -16.30 15.63 -13.04
CA GLU A 68 -17.37 15.12 -12.19
C GLU A 68 -17.78 16.22 -11.20
N LYS A 69 -19.07 16.57 -11.20
CA LYS A 69 -19.62 17.53 -10.23
C LYS A 69 -19.31 17.06 -8.80
N PRO A 70 -18.85 17.93 -7.88
CA PRO A 70 -18.41 17.54 -6.54
C PRO A 70 -19.49 16.80 -5.71
N SER A 71 -20.78 17.04 -5.98
CA SER A 71 -21.89 16.30 -5.36
C SER A 71 -21.90 14.83 -5.75
N GLU A 72 -21.69 14.51 -7.03
CA GLU A 72 -21.65 13.14 -7.54
C GLU A 72 -20.40 12.40 -7.04
N THR A 73 -19.25 13.08 -6.98
CA THR A 73 -18.03 12.51 -6.39
C THR A 73 -18.24 12.11 -4.92
N LYS A 74 -18.86 13.00 -4.11
CA LYS A 74 -19.20 12.72 -2.70
C LYS A 74 -20.19 11.55 -2.57
N ARG A 75 -21.24 11.54 -3.40
CA ARG A 75 -22.23 10.45 -3.45
C ARG A 75 -21.58 9.12 -3.80
N ARG A 76 -20.74 9.09 -4.83
CA ARG A 76 -19.99 7.90 -5.28
C ARG A 76 -19.01 7.40 -4.20
N ALA A 77 -18.33 8.31 -3.50
CA ALA A 77 -17.46 7.96 -2.38
C ALA A 77 -18.22 7.31 -1.23
N ARG A 78 -19.39 7.86 -0.85
CA ARG A 78 -20.26 7.28 0.19
C ARG A 78 -20.74 5.88 -0.17
N LEU A 79 -21.22 5.67 -1.40
CA LEU A 79 -21.66 4.35 -1.87
C LEU A 79 -20.51 3.34 -1.89
N ARG A 80 -19.30 3.75 -2.31
CA ARG A 80 -18.09 2.91 -2.26
C ARG A 80 -17.72 2.51 -0.84
N ALA A 81 -17.85 3.42 0.14
CA ALA A 81 -17.59 3.12 1.54
C ALA A 81 -18.62 2.12 2.11
N GLN A 82 -19.91 2.30 1.81
CA GLN A 82 -20.96 1.37 2.20
C GLN A 82 -20.73 -0.03 1.63
N ARG A 83 -20.37 -0.14 0.34
CA ARG A 83 -20.04 -1.42 -0.31
C ARG A 83 -18.84 -2.11 0.34
N ARG A 84 -17.80 -1.36 0.73
CA ARG A 84 -16.63 -1.89 1.45
C ARG A 84 -17.03 -2.45 2.81
N SER A 85 -17.74 -1.66 3.62
CA SER A 85 -18.19 -2.10 4.96
C SER A 85 -19.08 -3.34 4.90
N ARG A 86 -19.98 -3.43 3.90
CA ARG A 86 -20.82 -4.63 3.69
C ARG A 86 -19.97 -5.86 3.38
N ARG A 87 -18.95 -5.72 2.53
CA ARG A 87 -18.04 -6.83 2.19
C ARG A 87 -17.23 -7.28 3.39
N GLU A 88 -16.67 -6.36 4.16
CA GLU A 88 -15.89 -6.66 5.36
C GLU A 88 -16.73 -7.42 6.40
N ARG A 89 -17.98 -6.98 6.62
CA ARG A 89 -18.92 -7.70 7.50
C ARG A 89 -19.16 -9.14 7.04
N MET A 90 -19.43 -9.36 5.75
CA MET A 90 -19.65 -10.70 5.19
C MET A 90 -18.43 -11.62 5.29
N LEU A 91 -17.22 -11.06 5.19
CA LEU A 91 -15.97 -11.81 5.30
C LEU A 91 -15.62 -12.13 6.77
N THR A 92 -15.99 -11.25 7.70
CA THR A 92 -15.73 -11.42 9.14
C THR A 92 -16.72 -12.39 9.78
N SER A 93 -17.95 -12.46 9.28
CA SER A 93 -18.99 -13.38 9.76
C SER A 93 -18.85 -14.79 9.19
N ARG A 94 -17.65 -15.21 8.76
CA ARG A 94 -17.40 -16.46 8.03
C ARG A 94 -16.29 -17.26 8.68
#